data_AF-A0A7W1SPV1-F1
#
_entry.id   AF-A0A7W1SPV1-F1
#
_cell.length_a   1.000
_cell.length_b   1.000
_cell.length_c   1.000
_cell.angle_alpha   90.00
_cell.angle_beta   90.00
_cell.angle_gamma   90.00
#
_symmetry.space_group_name_H-M   'P 1'
#
loop_
_entity.id
_entity.type
_entity.pdbx_description
1 polymer ?
#
loop_
_entity_poly.entity_id
_entity_poly.type
_entity_poly.pdbx_seq_one_letter_code
_entity_poly.pdbx_strand_id
1 'polypeptide(L)'
;MKNIVNLLLSFFLLTSVAIAQTSTELATTSKPETVKSTKPAAAINWMTLEQAVAANKKNPKKIMIDVYTEWCGPCKMMMANTFTNPVIVDYINKNYYAVKFNAESKDKVTFKGVEYLNPDFDPAKVTGRNGTH
;
A
#
# COMPACT_ATOMS: atom_id res chain seq x y z
N MET A 1 34.50 39.86 16.70
CA MET A 1 34.18 38.66 17.51
C MET A 1 33.71 39.08 18.91
N LYS A 2 32.49 39.62 19.08
CA LYS A 2 31.93 39.94 20.42
C LYS A 2 30.41 39.76 20.58
N ASN A 3 29.68 39.31 19.55
CA ASN A 3 28.19 39.38 19.57
C ASN A 3 27.51 38.01 19.31
N ILE A 4 28.23 36.90 19.44
CA ILE A 4 27.69 35.53 19.22
C ILE A 4 27.37 34.78 20.52
N VAL A 5 27.79 35.29 21.68
CA VAL A 5 27.60 34.59 22.97
C VAL A 5 26.30 35.00 23.70
N ASN A 6 25.69 36.15 23.37
CA ASN A 6 24.47 36.66 24.03
C ASN A 6 23.16 36.34 23.31
N LEU A 7 23.17 35.52 22.25
CA LEU A 7 21.95 35.11 21.52
C LEU A 7 21.56 33.64 21.77
N LEU A 8 22.31 32.92 22.60
CA LEU A 8 22.06 31.51 22.93
C LEU A 8 21.74 31.26 24.41
N LEU A 9 21.44 32.32 25.19
CA LEU A 9 21.21 32.22 26.65
C LEU A 9 19.88 32.81 27.14
N SER A 10 18.93 33.13 26.25
CA SER A 10 17.67 33.82 26.60
C SER A 10 16.39 33.23 25.99
N PHE A 11 16.43 31.99 25.47
CA PHE A 11 15.21 31.27 25.03
C PHE A 11 14.91 30.00 25.84
N PHE A 12 15.61 29.82 26.95
CA PHE A 12 15.25 28.87 28.02
C PHE A 12 14.91 29.71 29.25
N LEU A 13 13.72 29.47 29.81
CA LEU A 13 13.05 30.15 30.95
C LEU A 13 12.05 31.24 30.57
N LEU A 14 10.83 31.05 31.09
CA LEU A 14 9.58 31.83 30.94
C LEU A 14 8.81 31.42 29.67
N THR A 15 7.79 30.57 29.71
CA THR A 15 6.74 30.44 30.74
C THR A 15 6.06 29.07 30.67
N SER A 16 6.10 28.39 31.81
CA SER A 16 5.05 27.51 32.35
C SER A 16 3.71 27.50 31.60
N VAL A 17 3.43 26.40 30.90
CA VAL A 17 2.04 25.96 30.67
C VAL A 17 1.80 24.76 31.56
N ALA A 18 0.67 24.85 32.27
CA ALA A 18 0.31 24.12 33.45
C ALA A 18 0.17 22.61 33.23
N ILE A 19 0.51 21.91 34.32
CA ILE A 19 0.02 20.59 34.67
C ILE A 19 -1.51 20.66 34.73
N ALA A 20 -2.18 19.90 33.86
CA ALA A 20 -3.59 19.57 34.01
C ALA A 20 -3.80 18.08 33.70
N GLN A 21 -3.88 17.33 34.79
CA GLN A 21 -4.81 16.22 35.03
C GLN A 21 -4.85 15.07 34.02
N THR A 22 -4.18 14.01 34.46
CA THR A 22 -4.60 12.62 34.36
C THR A 22 -6.13 12.47 34.45
N SER A 23 -6.74 12.00 33.37
CA SER A 23 -7.95 11.20 33.41
C SER A 23 -7.66 9.89 32.68
N THR A 24 -7.37 8.84 33.46
CA THR A 24 -7.59 7.46 33.04
C THR A 24 -9.08 7.32 32.80
N GLU A 25 -9.49 7.50 31.54
CA GLU A 25 -10.81 7.08 31.11
C GLU A 25 -10.75 5.62 30.67
N LEU A 26 -11.70 4.91 31.25
CA LEU A 26 -11.94 3.48 31.25
C LEU A 26 -11.77 2.86 29.86
N ALA A 27 -11.05 1.74 29.82
CA ALA A 27 -11.10 0.79 28.73
C ALA A 27 -12.56 0.38 28.49
N THR A 28 -13.21 1.08 27.57
CA THR A 28 -14.42 0.59 26.93
C THR A 28 -13.95 -0.33 25.82
N THR A 29 -14.22 -1.61 26.03
CA THR A 29 -14.21 -2.64 25.00
C THR A 29 -15.21 -2.25 23.91
N SER A 30 -14.78 -1.41 22.96
CA SER A 30 -15.55 -1.18 21.74
C SER A 30 -15.43 -2.44 20.88
N LYS A 31 -16.47 -3.26 21.00
CA LYS A 31 -17.03 -4.11 19.95
C LYS A 31 -16.75 -3.48 18.58
N PRO A 32 -16.35 -4.25 17.54
CA PRO A 32 -16.10 -3.67 16.22
C PRO A 32 -17.41 -3.09 15.70
N GLU A 33 -17.54 -1.78 15.79
CA GLU A 33 -18.62 -1.05 15.15
C GLU A 33 -18.33 -1.06 13.67
N THR A 34 -19.26 -1.67 12.94
CA THR A 34 -19.36 -1.61 11.49
C THR A 34 -19.56 -0.15 11.08
N VAL A 35 -18.47 0.57 10.84
CA VAL A 35 -18.50 1.88 10.21
C VAL A 35 -19.00 1.68 8.79
N LYS A 36 -20.29 1.95 8.60
CA LYS A 36 -20.91 2.04 7.27
C LYS A 36 -20.36 3.32 6.62
N SER A 37 -19.24 3.16 5.91
CA SER A 37 -18.60 4.25 5.15
C SER A 37 -19.52 4.67 4.00
N THR A 38 -20.12 5.85 4.09
CA THR A 38 -20.95 6.48 3.05
C THR A 38 -20.09 7.24 2.03
N LYS A 39 -18.99 6.62 1.59
CA LYS A 39 -18.23 7.01 0.39
C LYS A 39 -18.42 5.87 -0.61
N PRO A 40 -18.70 6.12 -1.91
CA PRO A 40 -18.64 5.05 -2.90
C PRO A 40 -17.30 4.34 -2.73
N ALA A 41 -17.35 3.02 -2.48
CA ALA A 41 -16.15 2.24 -2.16
C ALA A 41 -15.15 2.45 -3.30
N ALA A 42 -14.06 3.16 -3.02
CA ALA A 42 -13.01 3.36 -4.00
C ALA A 42 -12.43 1.99 -4.33
N ALA A 43 -12.03 1.79 -5.59
CA ALA A 43 -11.25 0.60 -5.97
C ALA A 43 -9.78 0.79 -5.55
N ILE A 44 -9.04 -0.31 -5.45
CA ILE A 44 -7.59 -0.24 -5.27
C ILE A 44 -6.98 0.40 -6.53
N ASN A 45 -6.03 1.31 -6.31
CA ASN A 45 -5.26 1.97 -7.38
C ASN A 45 -4.18 1.02 -7.87
N TRP A 46 -4.58 0.02 -8.66
CA TRP A 46 -3.67 -0.95 -9.25
C TRP A 46 -2.73 -0.29 -10.26
N MET A 47 -1.46 -0.67 -10.19
CA MET A 47 -0.37 -0.18 -11.05
C MET A 47 0.31 -1.37 -11.74
N THR A 48 0.99 -1.11 -12.86
CA THR A 48 2.02 -2.04 -13.34
C THR A 48 3.26 -1.97 -12.44
N LEU A 49 4.14 -2.96 -12.51
CA LEU A 49 5.40 -2.95 -11.74
C LEU A 49 6.27 -1.73 -12.10
N GLU A 50 6.34 -1.39 -13.38
CA GLU A 50 7.09 -0.23 -13.89
C GLU A 50 6.54 1.08 -13.33
N GLN A 51 5.21 1.22 -13.32
CA GLN A 51 4.54 2.39 -12.76
C GLN A 51 4.81 2.51 -11.26
N ALA A 52 4.73 1.41 -10.50
CA ALA A 52 5.00 1.42 -9.07
C ALA A 52 6.47 1.73 -8.76
N VAL A 53 7.41 1.18 -9.53
CA VAL A 53 8.85 1.51 -9.41
C VAL A 53 9.11 2.97 -9.75
N ALA A 54 8.49 3.50 -10.81
CA ALA A 54 8.63 4.91 -11.20
C ALA A 54 8.04 5.86 -10.15
N ALA A 55 6.88 5.52 -9.57
CA ALA A 55 6.27 6.28 -8.50
C ALA A 55 7.12 6.23 -7.22
N ASN A 56 7.64 5.06 -6.86
CA ASN A 56 8.51 4.87 -5.70
C ASN A 56 9.82 5.68 -5.79
N LYS A 57 10.40 5.82 -6.99
CA LYS A 57 11.56 6.70 -7.21
C LYS A 57 11.27 8.17 -6.90
N LYS A 58 10.02 8.62 -7.09
CA LYS A 58 9.60 10.02 -6.85
C LYS A 58 9.16 10.23 -5.40
N ASN A 59 8.38 9.31 -4.85
CA ASN A 59 7.85 9.35 -3.49
C ASN A 59 7.95 7.95 -2.87
N PRO A 60 8.98 7.67 -2.05
CA PRO A 60 9.21 6.33 -1.52
C PRO A 60 8.04 5.83 -0.67
N LYS A 61 7.46 4.70 -1.09
CA LYS A 61 6.36 4.00 -0.39
C LYS A 61 6.45 2.50 -0.69
N LYS A 62 6.11 1.65 0.28
CA LYS A 62 6.15 0.18 0.10
C LYS A 62 5.34 -0.25 -1.12
N ILE A 63 5.86 -1.22 -1.88
CA ILE A 63 5.17 -1.81 -3.02
C ILE A 63 4.56 -3.13 -2.55
N MET A 64 3.24 -3.28 -2.69
CA MET A 64 2.52 -4.53 -2.45
C MET A 64 2.25 -5.16 -3.80
N ILE A 65 2.68 -6.41 -4.01
CA ILE A 65 2.49 -7.11 -5.27
C ILE A 65 1.50 -8.26 -5.04
N ASP A 66 0.33 -8.15 -5.64
CA ASP A 66 -0.64 -9.23 -5.76
C ASP A 66 -0.31 -10.07 -6.99
N VAL A 67 0.24 -11.26 -6.77
CA VAL A 67 0.62 -12.18 -7.85
C VAL A 67 -0.53 -13.16 -8.08
N TYR A 68 -1.03 -13.21 -9.31
CA TYR A 68 -2.16 -14.05 -9.69
C TYR A 68 -1.95 -14.73 -11.05
N THR A 69 -2.85 -15.65 -11.38
CA THR A 69 -3.04 -16.21 -12.72
C THR A 69 -4.52 -16.25 -13.07
N GLU A 70 -4.85 -16.33 -14.36
CA GLU A 70 -6.24 -16.30 -14.83
C GLU A 70 -7.08 -17.51 -14.38
N TRP A 71 -6.43 -18.63 -14.06
CA TRP A 71 -7.09 -19.86 -13.58
C TRP A 71 -7.05 -20.01 -12.04
N CYS A 72 -6.36 -19.11 -11.31
CA CYS A 72 -6.22 -19.21 -9.86
C CYS A 72 -7.55 -18.91 -9.13
N GLY A 73 -8.23 -19.96 -8.67
CA GLY A 73 -9.46 -19.86 -7.88
C GLY A 73 -9.32 -19.00 -6.62
N PRO A 74 -8.36 -19.29 -5.72
CA PRO A 74 -8.14 -18.48 -4.51
C PRO A 74 -7.87 -17.00 -4.79
N CYS A 75 -7.12 -16.69 -5.85
CA CYS A 75 -6.84 -15.30 -6.24
C CYS A 75 -8.13 -14.56 -6.62
N LYS A 76 -9.04 -15.21 -7.36
CA LYS A 76 -10.36 -14.64 -7.69
C LYS A 76 -11.22 -14.42 -6.44
N MET A 77 -11.18 -15.35 -5.48
CA MET A 77 -11.88 -15.19 -4.20
C MET A 77 -11.34 -14.01 -3.40
N MET A 78 -10.02 -13.81 -3.34
CA MET A 78 -9.41 -12.67 -2.67
C MET A 78 -9.78 -11.34 -3.37
N MET A 79 -9.74 -11.29 -4.71
CA MET A 79 -10.19 -10.14 -5.48
C MET A 79 -11.65 -9.78 -5.20
N ALA A 80 -12.54 -10.78 -5.07
CA ALA A 80 -13.96 -10.57 -4.87
C ALA A 80 -14.34 -10.19 -3.42
N ASN A 81 -13.65 -10.77 -2.42
CA ASN A 81 -14.06 -10.70 -1.02
C ASN A 81 -13.16 -9.81 -0.15
N THR A 82 -11.89 -9.62 -0.53
CA THR A 82 -10.90 -8.89 0.27
C THR A 82 -10.63 -7.52 -0.35
N PHE A 83 -10.31 -7.47 -1.65
CA PHE A 83 -9.93 -6.24 -2.34
C PHE A 83 -11.11 -5.35 -2.78
N THR A 84 -12.33 -5.72 -2.39
CA THR A 84 -13.55 -4.91 -2.49
C THR A 84 -13.97 -4.33 -1.13
N ASN A 85 -13.36 -4.78 -0.02
CA ASN A 85 -13.68 -4.28 1.31
C ASN A 85 -13.15 -2.84 1.46
N PRO A 86 -14.01 -1.84 1.74
CA PRO A 86 -13.61 -0.43 1.72
C PRO A 86 -12.50 -0.10 2.73
N VAL A 87 -12.48 -0.77 3.90
CA VAL A 87 -11.43 -0.57 4.91
C VAL A 87 -10.08 -1.04 4.38
N ILE A 88 -10.07 -2.18 3.68
CA ILE A 88 -8.86 -2.74 3.09
C ILE A 88 -8.39 -1.87 1.91
N VAL A 89 -9.31 -1.45 1.05
CA VAL A 89 -8.97 -0.58 -0.08
C VAL A 89 -8.37 0.74 0.38
N ASP A 90 -8.97 1.40 1.35
CA ASP A 90 -8.46 2.66 1.89
C ASP A 90 -7.07 2.46 2.53
N TYR A 91 -6.88 1.37 3.27
CA TYR A 91 -5.58 1.04 3.85
C TYR A 91 -4.51 0.80 2.78
N ILE A 92 -4.83 0.04 1.73
CA ILE A 92 -3.89 -0.25 0.64
C ILE A 92 -3.53 1.04 -0.11
N ASN A 93 -4.53 1.80 -0.54
CA ASN A 93 -4.32 3.04 -1.29
C ASN A 93 -3.53 4.08 -0.50
N LYS A 94 -3.72 4.15 0.82
CA LYS A 94 -2.97 5.06 1.70
C LYS A 94 -1.51 4.64 1.83
N ASN A 95 -1.27 3.35 2.09
CA ASN A 95 0.03 2.88 2.60
C ASN A 95 0.94 2.24 1.55
N TYR A 96 0.41 1.81 0.39
CA TYR A 96 1.17 1.07 -0.61
C TYR A 96 1.03 1.63 -2.03
N TYR A 97 2.00 1.31 -2.88
CA TYR A 97 1.78 1.18 -4.31
C TYR A 97 1.37 -0.27 -4.59
N ALA A 98 0.12 -0.47 -4.99
CA ALA A 98 -0.43 -1.80 -5.24
C ALA A 98 -0.18 -2.20 -6.70
N VAL A 99 0.48 -3.33 -6.91
CA VAL A 99 0.75 -3.92 -8.22
C VAL A 99 -0.10 -5.17 -8.36
N LYS A 100 -0.83 -5.26 -9.47
CA LYS A 100 -1.54 -6.48 -9.86
C LYS A 100 -0.73 -7.18 -10.95
N PHE A 101 -0.16 -8.34 -10.64
CA PHE A 101 0.84 -8.99 -11.46
C PHE A 101 0.37 -10.38 -11.91
N ASN A 102 0.14 -10.57 -13.21
CA ASN A 102 -0.16 -11.89 -13.76
C ASN A 102 1.15 -12.64 -14.02
N ALA A 103 1.41 -13.70 -13.26
CA ALA A 103 2.63 -14.49 -13.34
C ALA A 103 2.77 -15.31 -14.63
N GLU A 104 1.68 -15.49 -15.38
CA GLU A 104 1.66 -16.21 -16.66
C GLU A 104 1.34 -15.27 -17.83
N SER A 105 1.44 -13.94 -17.66
CA SER A 105 1.21 -13.03 -18.78
C SER A 105 2.22 -13.28 -19.90
N LYS A 106 1.78 -13.07 -21.14
CA LYS A 106 2.65 -12.96 -22.32
C LYS A 106 3.44 -11.65 -22.34
N ASP A 107 3.02 -10.68 -21.54
CA ASP A 107 3.56 -9.33 -21.59
C ASP A 107 4.97 -9.32 -20.99
N LYS A 108 5.84 -8.53 -21.62
CA LYS A 108 7.14 -8.19 -21.08
C LYS A 108 6.97 -7.42 -19.76
N VAL A 109 7.82 -7.75 -18.79
CA VAL A 109 7.99 -6.98 -17.56
C VAL A 109 9.39 -6.40 -17.53
N THR A 110 9.53 -5.10 -17.28
CA THR A 110 10.85 -4.45 -17.15
C THR A 110 11.12 -4.11 -15.70
N PHE A 111 12.16 -4.72 -15.13
CA PHE A 111 12.57 -4.44 -13.76
C PHE A 111 14.07 -4.13 -13.71
N LYS A 112 14.40 -2.94 -13.17
CA LYS A 112 15.79 -2.45 -13.06
C LYS A 112 16.58 -2.47 -14.40
N GLY A 113 15.90 -2.22 -15.51
CA GLY A 113 16.50 -2.22 -16.85
C GLY A 113 16.71 -3.61 -17.45
N VAL A 114 16.25 -4.66 -16.78
CA VAL A 114 16.22 -6.03 -17.31
C VAL A 114 14.80 -6.35 -17.77
N GLU A 115 14.68 -6.91 -18.96
CA GLU A 115 13.42 -7.37 -19.52
C GLU A 115 13.21 -8.85 -19.17
N TYR A 116 12.02 -9.17 -18.66
CA TYR A 116 11.58 -10.52 -18.33
C TYR A 116 10.41 -10.89 -19.24
N LEU A 117 10.46 -12.11 -19.76
CA LEU A 117 9.47 -12.69 -20.66
C LEU A 117 9.04 -14.04 -20.10
N ASN A 118 7.84 -14.49 -20.47
CA ASN A 118 7.38 -15.85 -20.24
C ASN A 118 7.58 -16.68 -21.52
N PRO A 119 8.71 -17.39 -21.69
CA PRO A 119 8.97 -18.17 -22.90
C PRO A 119 8.00 -19.34 -23.07
N ASP A 120 7.39 -19.79 -21.97
CA ASP A 120 6.48 -20.92 -21.94
C ASP A 120 5.02 -20.51 -22.20
N PHE A 121 4.76 -19.22 -22.53
CA PHE A 121 3.41 -18.74 -22.78
C PHE A 121 2.76 -19.43 -23.98
N ASP A 122 1.71 -20.20 -23.71
CA ASP A 122 0.85 -20.84 -24.69
C ASP A 122 -0.48 -20.05 -24.86
N PRO A 123 -0.72 -19.39 -26.01
CA PRO A 123 -1.94 -18.66 -26.27
C PRO A 123 -3.20 -19.54 -26.33
N ALA A 124 -3.07 -20.87 -26.44
CA ALA A 124 -4.20 -21.79 -26.37
C ALA A 124 -4.64 -22.08 -24.92
N LYS A 125 -3.81 -21.77 -23.92
CA LYS A 125 -4.04 -22.09 -22.50
C LYS A 125 -4.31 -20.88 -21.62
N VAL A 126 -4.71 -19.73 -22.15
CA VAL A 126 -4.89 -18.48 -21.38
C VAL A 126 -5.86 -18.63 -20.20
N THR A 127 -6.85 -19.51 -20.31
CA THR A 127 -7.86 -19.77 -19.26
C THR A 127 -7.50 -20.93 -18.33
N GLY A 128 -6.46 -21.69 -18.67
CA GLY A 128 -5.95 -22.83 -17.92
C GLY A 128 -4.52 -22.60 -17.45
N ARG A 129 -3.88 -23.62 -16.87
CA ARG A 129 -2.50 -23.51 -16.42
C ARG A 129 -1.55 -23.41 -17.62
N ASN A 130 -0.82 -22.30 -17.71
CA ASN A 130 0.08 -22.01 -18.79
C ASN A 130 1.49 -22.57 -18.54
N GLY A 131 1.92 -22.66 -17.28
CA GLY A 131 3.21 -23.26 -16.90
C GLY A 131 3.21 -23.95 -15.54
N THR A 132 4.27 -24.71 -15.26
CA THR A 132 4.59 -25.20 -13.90
C THR A 132 5.36 -24.11 -13.17
N HIS A 133 4.74 -23.52 -12.15
CA HIS A 133 5.39 -22.58 -11.24
C HIS A 133 6.38 -23.27 -10.32
#